data_AF-A0A923FP26-F1
#
_entry.id   AF-A0A923FP26-F1
#
_cell.length_a   1.000
_cell.length_b   1.000
_cell.length_c   1.000
_cell.angle_alpha   90.00
_cell.angle_beta   90.00
_cell.angle_gamma   90.00
#
_symmetry.space_group_name_H-M   'P 1'
#
loop_
_entity.id
_entity.type
_entity.pdbx_description
1 polymer ?
#
loop_
_entity_poly.entity_id
_entity_poly.type
_entity_poly.pdbx_seq_one_letter_code
_entity_poly.pdbx_strand_id
1 'polypeptide(L)' 'MTREEHQELENTALAAMVGLLSGNPDVCPVALAKGSFDIAEAFQKERQARIGDIPPYDV' A
#
# COMPACT_ATOMS: atom_id res chain seq x y z
N MET A 1 5.52 -9.15 -9.39
CA MET A 1 5.00 -7.78 -9.59
C MET A 1 4.48 -7.64 -11.00
N THR A 2 3.21 -8.01 -11.17
CA THR A 2 2.41 -7.72 -12.36
C THR A 2 1.99 -6.25 -12.33
N ARG A 3 1.45 -5.76 -13.44
CA ARG A 3 0.94 -4.38 -13.55
C ARG A 3 -0.20 -4.10 -12.54
N GLU A 4 -1.03 -5.11 -12.28
CA GLU A 4 -2.13 -5.03 -11.31
C GLU A 4 -1.60 -4.94 -9.88
N GLU A 5 -0.60 -5.75 -9.52
CA GLU A 5 0.06 -5.68 -8.21
C GLU A 5 0.71 -4.31 -7.96
N HIS A 6 1.21 -3.65 -9.01
CA HIS A 6 1.73 -2.29 -8.92
C HIS A 6 0.63 -1.26 -8.68
N GLN A 7 -0.47 -1.35 -9.42
CA GLN A 7 -1.61 -0.47 -9.26
C GLN A 7 -2.26 -0.60 -7.87
N GLU A 8 -2.38 -1.82 -7.34
CA GLU A 8 -2.89 -2.06 -5.99
C GLU A 8 -1.98 -1.46 -4.91
N LEU A 9 -0.67 -1.59 -5.09
CA LEU A 9 0.31 -1.02 -4.16
C LEU A 9 0.26 0.51 -4.16
N GLU A 10 0.14 1.14 -5.32
CA GLU A 10 -0.06 2.59 -5.44
C GLU A 10 -1.35 3.05 -4.74
N ASN A 11 -2.46 2.34 -4.97
CA ASN A 11 -3.74 2.67 -4.33
C ASN A 11 -3.67 2.55 -2.80
N THR A 12 -3.01 1.51 -2.31
CA THR A 12 -2.81 1.27 -0.88
C THR A 12 -1.90 2.35 -0.27
N ALA A 13 -0.83 2.74 -0.98
CA ALA A 13 0.06 3.80 -0.57
C ALA A 13 -0.68 5.15 -0.51
N LEU A 14 -1.56 5.45 -1.46
CA LEU A 14 -2.35 6.68 -1.47
C LEU A 14 -3.33 6.72 -0.28
N ALA A 15 -3.98 5.61 0.05
CA ALA A 15 -4.82 5.51 1.24
C ALA A 15 -4.02 5.71 2.54
N ALA A 16 -2.82 5.10 2.63
CA ALA A 16 -1.91 5.27 3.76
C ALA A 16 -1.43 6.73 3.89
N MET A 17 -1.14 7.39 2.76
CA MET A 17 -0.75 8.79 2.69
C MET A 17 -1.82 9.71 3.28
N VAL A 18 -3.08 9.51 2.90
CA VAL A 18 -4.21 10.29 3.45
C VAL A 18 -4.33 10.09 4.96
N GLY A 19 -4.19 8.84 5.44
CA GLY A 19 -4.16 8.53 6.87
C GLY A 19 -3.05 9.27 7.61
N LEU A 20 -1.81 9.18 7.13
CA LEU A 20 -0.65 9.86 7.71
C LEU A 20 -0.82 11.38 7.71
N LEU A 21 -1.31 11.95 6.61
CA LEU A 21 -1.55 13.40 6.50
C LEU A 21 -2.64 13.87 7.48
N SER A 22 -3.69 13.07 7.70
CA SER A 22 -4.76 13.40 8.65
C SER A 22 -4.29 13.44 10.11
N GLY A 23 -3.29 12.64 10.47
CA GLY A 23 -2.72 12.61 11.82
C GLY A 23 -1.64 13.68 12.05
N ASN A 24 -0.97 14.11 10.99
CA ASN A 24 0.04 15.17 11.05
C ASN A 24 0.11 15.93 9.70
N PRO A 25 -0.60 17.06 9.57
CA PRO A 25 -0.66 17.81 8.31
C PRO A 25 0.67 18.49 7.92
N ASP A 26 1.59 18.70 8.86
CA ASP A 26 2.88 19.37 8.64
C ASP A 26 4.04 18.39 8.37
N VAL A 27 3.72 17.12 8.06
CA VAL A 27 4.73 16.11 7.77
C VAL A 27 5.51 16.45 6.50
N CYS A 28 6.84 16.27 6.54
CA CYS A 28 7.69 16.47 5.36
C CYS A 28 7.23 15.56 4.20
N PRO A 29 7.02 16.09 2.98
CA PRO A 29 6.50 15.32 1.85
C PRO A 29 7.32 14.05 1.52
N VAL A 30 8.65 14.12 1.70
CA VAL A 30 9.53 12.97 1.45
C VAL A 30 9.31 11.87 2.50
N ALA A 31 9.16 12.26 3.77
CA ALA A 31 8.90 11.32 4.86
C ALA A 31 7.49 10.72 4.73
N LEU A 32 6.52 11.52 4.31
CA LEU A 32 5.15 11.09 4.04
C LEU A 32 5.10 10.04 2.92
N ALA A 33 5.71 10.32 1.77
CA ALA A 33 5.75 9.38 0.66
C ALA A 33 6.39 8.05 1.08
N LYS A 34 7.55 8.11 1.75
CA LYS A 34 8.22 6.92 2.25
C LYS A 34 7.34 6.10 3.21
N GLY A 35 6.76 6.74 4.23
CA GLY A 35 5.90 6.04 5.19
C GLY A 35 4.65 5.43 4.54
N SER A 36 4.12 6.08 3.50
CA SER A 36 2.96 5.59 2.75
C SER A 36 3.28 4.29 2.01
N PHE A 37 4.43 4.23 1.34
CA PHE A 37 4.91 3.02 0.65
C PHE A 37 5.32 1.92 1.63
N ASP A 38 5.99 2.26 2.74
CA ASP A 38 6.36 1.29 3.78
C ASP A 38 5.10 0.59 4.34
N ILE A 39 4.01 1.34 4.56
CA ILE A 39 2.71 0.78 5.01
C ILE A 39 2.09 -0.09 3.92
N ALA A 40 2.09 0.36 2.66
CA ALA A 40 1.53 -0.42 1.55
C ALA A 40 2.24 -1.76 1.35
N GLU A 41 3.58 -1.77 1.42
CA GLU A 41 4.37 -3.00 1.36
C GLU A 41 4.11 -3.93 2.56
N ALA A 42 4.00 -3.37 3.77
CA ALA A 42 3.65 -4.15 4.95
C ALA A 42 2.27 -4.80 4.80
N PHE A 43 1.30 -4.06 4.25
CA PHE A 43 -0.04 -4.57 3.98
C PHE A 43 -0.01 -5.70 2.93
N GLN A 44 0.77 -5.55 1.87
CA GLN A 44 0.94 -6.58 0.85
C GLN A 44 1.55 -7.86 1.43
N LYS A 45 2.57 -7.74 2.28
CA LYS A 45 3.20 -8.88 2.99
C LYS A 45 2.20 -9.58 3.91
N GLU A 46 1.44 -8.82 4.70
CA GLU A 46 0.45 -9.37 5.61
C GLU A 46 -0.70 -10.05 4.86
N ARG A 47 -1.14 -9.46 3.74
CA ARG A 47 -2.14 -10.03 2.85
C ARG A 47 -1.67 -11.38 2.29
N GLN A 48 -0.44 -11.45 1.79
CA GLN A 48 0.13 -12.70 1.29
C GLN A 48 0.23 -13.75 2.40
N ALA A 49 0.60 -13.36 3.62
CA ALA A 49 0.72 -14.27 4.76
C ALA A 49 -0.64 -14.81 5.25
N ARG A 50 -1.72 -14.01 5.20
CA ARG A 50 -3.05 -14.39 5.74
C ARG A 50 -4.02 -14.95 4.71
N ILE A 51 -4.03 -14.39 3.51
CA ILE A 51 -5.02 -14.70 2.47
C ILE A 51 -4.42 -15.65 1.42
N GLY A 52 -3.09 -15.67 1.29
CA GLY A 52 -2.41 -16.35 0.19
C GLY A 52 -2.47 -15.53 -1.10
N ASP A 53 -2.03 -16.12 -2.21
CA ASP A 53 -2.20 -15.52 -3.53
C ASP A 53 -3.69 -15.48 -3.93
N ILE A 54 -4.07 -14.44 -4.68
CA ILE A 54 -5.39 -14.40 -5.31
C ILE A 54 -5.50 -15.66 -6.17
N PRO A 55 -6.52 -16.52 -5.97
CA PRO A 55 -6.75 -17.64 -6.88
C PRO A 55 -6.85 -17.07 -8.29
N PRO A 56 -6.14 -17.61 -9.30
CA PRO A 56 -6.32 -17.16 -10.67
C PRO A 56 -7.82 -17.23 -10.96
N TYR A 57 -8.42 -16.10 -11.31
CA TYR A 57 -9.83 -16.06 -11.70
C TYR A 57 -10.04 -17.13 -12.76
N ASP A 58 -10.98 -18.05 -12.53
CA ASP A 58 -11.43 -18.97 -13.59
C ASP A 58 -11.89 -18.11 -14.77
N VAL A 59 -11.25 -18.39 -15.90
CA VAL A 59 -11.36 -17.74 -17.21
C VAL A 59 -12.78 -17.53 -17.72
#